data_AF-A0A920PDQ7-F1
#
_entry.id   AF-A0A920PDQ7-F1
#
_cell.length_a   1.000
_cell.length_b   1.000
_cell.length_c   1.000
_cell.angle_alpha   90.00
_cell.angle_beta   90.00
_cell.angle_gamma   90.00
#
_symmetry.space_group_name_H-M   'P 1'
#
loop_
_entity.id
_entity.type
_entity.pdbx_description
1 polymer ?
#
loop_
_entity_poly.entity_id
_entity_poly.type
_entity_poly.pdbx_seq_one_letter_code
_entity_poly.pdbx_strand_id
1 'polypeptide(L)' 'MRRVLYWLIASSEDSIHGLMRKLPHYGKYGYLVFKGKEPENLVKGFWRSNPASLQKIFSDGNFALPSPSPLVNIRSNRSN' A
#
# COMPACT_ATOMS: atom_id res chain seq x y z
N MET A 1 -18.35 -12.42 -11.45
CA MET A 1 -17.99 -10.99 -11.39
C MET A 1 -16.59 -10.83 -10.82
N ARG A 2 -15.68 -10.12 -11.49
CA ARG A 2 -14.39 -9.73 -10.89
C ARG A 2 -14.62 -8.57 -9.94
N ARG A 3 -14.16 -8.70 -8.69
CA ARG A 3 -14.16 -7.62 -7.68
C ARG A 3 -12.74 -7.03 -7.63
N VAL A 4 -12.64 -5.71 -7.58
CA VAL A 4 -11.37 -4.99 -7.50
C VAL A 4 -11.42 -4.07 -6.30
N LEU A 5 -10.36 -4.06 -5.50
CA LEU A 5 -10.16 -3.15 -4.39
C LEU A 5 -9.09 -2.13 -4.78
N TYR A 6 -9.35 -0.86 -4.49
CA TYR A 6 -8.41 0.24 -4.73
C TYR A 6 -8.04 0.89 -3.40
N TRP A 7 -6.75 1.18 -3.22
CA TRP A 7 -6.31 2.13 -2.19
C TRP A 7 -6.28 3.52 -2.83
N LEU A 8 -7.05 4.44 -2.27
CA LEU A 8 -7.35 5.72 -2.90
C LEU A 8 -6.94 6.86 -1.98
N ILE A 9 -6.13 7.77 -2.50
CA ILE A 9 -5.74 9.02 -1.84
C ILE A 9 -6.22 10.14 -2.74
N ALA A 10 -7.11 10.98 -2.21
CA ALA A 10 -7.70 12.11 -2.91
C ALA A 10 -7.36 13.40 -2.17
N SER A 11 -6.95 14.43 -2.91
CA SER A 11 -6.63 15.75 -2.33
C SER A 11 -7.86 16.61 -2.06
N SER A 12 -9.02 16.25 -2.61
CA SER A 12 -10.30 16.94 -2.42
C SER A 12 -11.48 16.01 -2.72
N GLU A 13 -12.64 16.33 -2.16
CA GLU A 13 -13.89 15.60 -2.38
C GLU A 13 -14.29 15.60 -3.87
N ASP A 14 -14.21 16.75 -4.54
CA ASP A 14 -14.49 16.90 -5.98
C ASP A 14 -13.72 15.91 -6.86
N SER A 15 -12.48 15.55 -6.46
CA SER A 15 -11.63 14.65 -7.24
C SER A 15 -12.12 13.18 -7.18
N ILE A 16 -12.81 12.79 -6.11
CA ILE A 16 -13.27 11.40 -5.88
C ILE A 16 -14.24 10.99 -6.99
N HIS A 17 -15.19 11.85 -7.34
CA HIS A 17 -16.18 11.57 -8.39
C HIS A 17 -15.52 11.27 -9.74
N GLY A 18 -14.50 12.06 -10.11
CA GLY A 18 -13.72 11.81 -11.32
C GLY A 18 -12.98 10.47 -11.26
N LEU A 19 -12.30 10.21 -10.14
CA LEU A 19 -11.52 8.98 -9.93
C LEU A 19 -12.41 7.74 -10.00
N MET A 20 -13.57 7.73 -9.34
CA MET A 20 -14.51 6.60 -9.37
C MET A 20 -14.97 6.25 -10.78
N ARG A 21 -15.13 7.24 -11.68
CA ARG A 21 -15.48 7.00 -13.09
C ARG A 21 -14.32 6.43 -13.89
N LYS A 22 -13.08 6.86 -13.64
CA LYS A 22 -11.90 6.41 -14.41
C LYS A 22 -11.36 5.06 -13.96
N LEU A 23 -11.27 4.82 -12.65
CA LEU A 23 -10.56 3.65 -12.09
C LEU A 23 -11.00 2.28 -12.64
N PRO A 24 -12.30 2.00 -12.91
CA PRO A 24 -12.73 0.74 -13.51
C PRO A 24 -12.04 0.42 -14.85
N HIS A 25 -11.63 1.44 -15.60
CA HIS A 25 -10.94 1.28 -16.89
C HIS A 25 -9.43 1.04 -16.76
N TYR A 26 -8.84 1.31 -15.59
CA TYR A 26 -7.39 1.23 -15.35
C TYR A 26 -6.99 0.04 -14.48
N GLY A 27 -7.84 -0.97 -14.31
CA GLY A 27 -7.56 -2.15 -13.47
C GLY A 27 -6.34 -2.98 -13.87
N LYS A 28 -5.74 -2.73 -15.04
CA LYS A 28 -4.47 -3.33 -15.45
C LYS A 28 -3.26 -2.75 -14.71
N TYR A 29 -3.32 -1.53 -14.16
CA TYR A 29 -2.16 -0.85 -13.57
C TYR A 29 -2.11 -1.03 -12.04
N GLY A 30 -0.91 -1.09 -11.48
CA GLY A 30 -0.69 -1.22 -10.02
C GLY A 30 -0.70 0.11 -9.26
N TYR A 31 -0.39 1.23 -9.94
CA TYR A 31 -0.54 2.58 -9.38
C TYR A 31 -0.88 3.59 -10.48
N LEU A 32 -1.57 4.66 -10.07
CA LEU A 32 -2.08 5.71 -10.94
C LEU A 32 -1.98 7.07 -10.22
N VAL A 33 -1.64 8.12 -10.96
CA VAL A 33 -1.68 9.50 -10.47
C VAL A 33 -2.51 10.33 -11.44
N PHE A 34 -3.50 11.04 -10.90
CA PHE A 34 -4.37 11.91 -11.66
C PHE A 34 -4.23 13.36 -11.20
N LYS A 35 -4.49 14.31 -12.10
CA LYS A 35 -4.52 15.74 -11.80
C LYS A 35 -5.84 16.36 -12.27
N GLY A 36 -6.34 17.32 -11.48
CA GLY A 36 -7.53 18.10 -11.82
C GLY A 36 -8.85 17.43 -11.45
N LYS A 37 -9.95 18.19 -11.62
CA LYS A 37 -11.33 17.73 -11.37
C LYS A 37 -11.82 16.76 -12.43
N GLU A 38 -11.47 17.02 -13.70
CA GLU A 38 -11.50 16.00 -14.74
C GLU A 38 -10.15 15.28 -14.69
N PRO A 39 -10.09 14.07 -14.10
CA PRO A 39 -8.81 13.47 -13.74
C PRO A 39 -8.02 13.09 -14.99
N GLU A 40 -7.03 13.91 -15.31
CA GLU A 40 -6.01 13.64 -16.33
C GLU A 40 -5.02 12.64 -15.76
N ASN A 41 -4.76 11.54 -16.47
CA ASN A 41 -3.80 10.52 -16.03
C ASN A 41 -2.38 10.99 -16.35
N LEU A 42 -1.63 11.38 -15.32
CA LEU A 42 -0.23 11.81 -15.46
C LEU A 42 0.75 10.65 -15.35
N VAL A 43 0.46 9.68 -14.48
CA VAL A 43 1.36 8.56 -14.22
C VAL A 43 0.56 7.27 -14.11
N LYS A 44 1.06 6.23 -14.76
CA LYS A 44 0.54 4.86 -14.65
C LYS A 44 1.70 3.87 -14.66
N GLY A 45 1.63 2.84 -13.84
CA GLY A 45 2.69 1.84 -13.78
C GLY A 45 2.35 0.64 -12.91
N PHE A 46 3.37 -0.17 -12.67
CA PHE A 46 3.30 -1.38 -11.86
C PHE A 46 4.34 -1.32 -10.75
N TRP A 47 3.97 -1.71 -9.55
CA TRP A 47 4.95 -1.96 -8.50
C TRP A 47 5.86 -3.10 -8.96
N ARG A 48 7.16 -2.83 -9.05
CA ARG A 48 8.13 -3.89 -9.33
C ARG A 48 8.12 -4.85 -8.13
N SER A 49 7.85 -6.12 -8.36
CA SER A 49 8.10 -7.13 -7.34
C SER A 49 9.61 -7.28 -7.16
N ASN A 50 10.09 -7.15 -5.93
CA ASN A 50 11.44 -7.55 -5.58
C ASN A 50 11.36 -8.85 -4.77
N PRO A 51 11.42 -10.02 -5.42
CA PRO A 51 11.30 -11.29 -4.72
C PRO A 51 12.43 -11.51 -3.69
N ALA A 52 13.61 -10.91 -3.92
CA ALA A 52 14.75 -11.05 -3.02
C ALA A 52 14.49 -10.42 -1.63
N SER A 53 13.64 -9.38 -1.55
CA SER A 53 13.29 -8.73 -0.27
C SER A 53 12.22 -9.46 0.53
N LEU A 54 11.56 -10.46 -0.06
CA LEU A 54 10.47 -11.23 0.57
C LEU A 54 10.86 -12.65 0.94
N GLN A 55 12.10 -13.05 0.63
CA GLN A 55 12.62 -14.38 0.93
C GLN A 55 13.87 -14.27 1.78
N LYS A 56 13.91 -15.02 2.88
CA LYS A 56 15.13 -15.25 3.64
C LYS A 56 15.44 -16.74 3.59
N ILE A 57 16.55 -17.07 2.95
CA ILE A 57 17.06 -18.44 2.88
C ILE A 57 17.93 -18.66 4.13
N PHE A 58 17.59 -19.66 4.92
CA PHE A 58 18.40 -20.10 6.05
C PHE A 58 19.26 -21.29 5.61
N SER A 59 20.55 -21.27 5.91
CA SER A 59 21.43 -22.44 5.80
C SER A 59 21.31 -23.30 7.06
N ASP A 60 21.81 -24.52 7.10
CA ASP A 60 21.84 -25.29 8.36
C ASP A 60 22.79 -24.64 9.38
N GLY A 61 22.36 -24.52 10.65
CA GLY A 61 23.14 -23.92 11.73
C GLY A 61 22.30 -23.43 12.92
N ASN A 62 22.97 -22.99 13.99
CA ASN A 62 22.32 -22.35 15.13
C ASN A 62 22.05 -20.86 14.83
N PHE A 63 20.79 -20.51 14.53
CA PHE A 63 20.36 -19.12 14.42
C PHE A 63 19.78 -18.65 15.74
N ALA A 64 20.48 -17.76 16.42
CA ALA A 64 19.87 -17.00 17.50
C ALA A 64 18.86 -16.02 16.89
N LEU A 65 17.61 -16.09 17.33
CA LEU A 65 16.64 -15.04 17.02
C LEU A 65 17.14 -13.74 17.68
N PRO A 66 17.07 -12.59 17.00
CA PRO A 66 17.32 -11.32 17.67
C PRO A 66 16.36 -11.20 18.85
N SER A 67 16.81 -10.64 19.96
CA SER A 67 15.94 -10.39 21.11
C SER A 67 14.73 -9.58 20.63
N PRO A 68 13.49 -10.06 20.85
CA PRO A 68 12.31 -9.38 20.35
C PRO A 68 12.20 -8.00 20.99
N SER A 69 12.24 -6.96 20.15
CA SER A 69 11.92 -5.60 20.57
C SER A 69 10.41 -5.41 20.51
N PRO A 70 9.75 -4.87 21.55
CA PRO A 70 8.33 -4.57 21.49
C PRO A 70 8.07 -3.55 20.38
N LEU A 71 7.05 -3.82 19.53
CA LEU A 71 6.62 -2.91 18.46
C LEU A 71 6.04 -1.60 19.02
N VAL A 72 5.53 -1.65 20.25
CA VAL A 72 4.98 -0.50 20.97
C VAL A 72 5.23 -0.68 22.46
N ASN A 73 5.70 0.37 23.14
CA ASN A 73 5.76 0.42 24.59
C ASN A 73 4.44 0.98 25.13
N ILE A 74 3.53 0.10 25.54
CA ILE A 74 2.28 0.53 26.19
C ILE A 74 2.63 0.94 27.63
N ARG A 75 2.66 2.25 27.90
CA ARG A 75 2.76 2.75 29.27
C ARG A 75 1.45 2.45 30.00
N SER A 76 1.51 1.63 31.04
CA SER A 76 0.38 1.43 31.95
C SER A 76 0.21 2.68 32.81
N ASN A 77 -0.66 3.61 32.39
CA ASN A 77 -1.11 4.69 33.26
C ASN A 77 -2.21 4.16 34.18
N ARG A 78 -1.83 3.38 35.20
CA ARG A 78 -2.70 3.20 36.37
C ARG A 78 -2.40 4.33 37.35
N SER A 79 -3.21 5.39 37.28
CA SER A 79 -3.37 6.32 38.41
C SER A 79 -4.27 5.64 39.43
N ASN A 80 -3.74 5.42 40.64
CA ASN A 80 -4.56 5.22 41.84
C ASN A 80 -5.19 6.56 42.25
#